data_AF-A0A3B9AHK5-F1
#
_entry.id   AF-A0A3B9AHK5-F1
#
_cell.length_a   1.000
_cell.length_b   1.000
_cell.length_c   1.000
_cell.angle_alpha   90.00
_cell.angle_beta   90.00
_cell.angle_gamma   90.00
#
_symmetry.space_group_name_H-M   'P 1'
#
loop_
_entity.id
_entity.type
_entity.pdbx_description
1 polymer ?
#
loop_
_entity_poly.entity_id
_entity_poly.type
_entity_poly.pdbx_seq_one_letter_code
_entity_poly.pdbx_strand_id
1 'polypeptide(L)'
;MKKFKNHFFLLLPFIGLLSACNDQNCPDCPTHKVCADGSCELLDRCFELNNVGVCSDNLYMGVVEGSSCLDTIIFDGTNSAHSGKSFPYYVKYGSLGLSYRTLGVTKELGENEYVMGDVSPVCGSFGGVYWYFSRIHCRIYPDSVQMNIYFQATNRTADDPFIDSSKVTLYKKASLPE
;
A
#
# COMPACT_ATOMS: atom_id res chain seq x y z
N MET A 1 -58.68 -26.82 -61.89
CA MET A 1 -57.89 -26.76 -60.65
C MET A 1 -57.20 -25.40 -60.58
N LYS A 2 -57.22 -24.77 -59.39
CA LYS A 2 -57.14 -23.31 -59.19
C LYS A 2 -55.71 -22.77 -59.14
N LYS A 3 -55.62 -21.52 -59.60
CA LYS A 3 -54.53 -20.55 -59.74
C LYS A 3 -53.50 -20.49 -58.61
N PHE A 4 -52.23 -20.29 -59.01
CA PHE A 4 -51.12 -19.73 -58.25
C PHE A 4 -51.48 -18.36 -57.65
N LYS A 5 -51.05 -18.10 -56.40
CA LYS A 5 -50.86 -16.75 -55.88
C LYS A 5 -49.81 -16.70 -54.76
N ASN A 6 -48.83 -15.83 -55.01
CA ASN A 6 -48.04 -14.98 -54.12
C ASN A 6 -47.21 -15.59 -52.98
N HIS A 7 -45.90 -15.41 -53.15
CA HIS A 7 -44.92 -15.14 -52.13
C HIS A 7 -45.43 -14.18 -51.04
N PHE A 8 -45.25 -14.58 -49.79
CA PHE A 8 -44.99 -13.65 -48.70
C PHE A 8 -43.80 -14.20 -47.91
N PHE A 9 -42.63 -13.71 -48.27
CA PHE A 9 -41.38 -13.86 -47.53
C PHE A 9 -41.58 -13.14 -46.18
N LEU A 10 -41.77 -13.90 -45.09
CA LEU A 10 -41.69 -13.36 -43.74
C LEU A 10 -40.24 -13.47 -43.27
N LEU A 11 -39.45 -12.48 -43.71
CA LEU A 11 -38.23 -12.06 -43.03
C LEU A 11 -38.65 -11.52 -41.66
N LEU A 12 -38.47 -12.32 -40.61
CA LEU A 12 -38.52 -11.83 -39.24
C LEU A 12 -37.34 -10.86 -39.06
N PRO A 13 -37.59 -9.59 -38.71
CA PRO A 13 -36.53 -8.65 -38.48
C PRO A 13 -35.78 -9.04 -37.21
N PHE A 14 -34.46 -9.08 -37.33
CA PHE A 14 -33.53 -8.86 -36.22
C PHE A 14 -33.97 -7.62 -35.45
N ILE A 15 -34.68 -7.83 -34.33
CA ILE A 15 -34.82 -6.80 -33.30
C ILE A 15 -33.84 -7.21 -32.20
N GLY A 16 -32.70 -6.53 -32.21
CA GLY A 16 -31.74 -6.59 -31.14
C GLY A 16 -32.38 -6.18 -29.82
N LEU A 17 -32.23 -7.03 -28.82
CA LEU A 17 -32.13 -6.64 -27.42
C LEU A 17 -30.75 -7.08 -26.93
N LEU A 18 -29.71 -6.49 -27.54
CA LEU A 18 -28.46 -6.20 -26.86
C LEU A 18 -28.69 -4.95 -25.99
N SER A 19 -29.40 -5.13 -24.88
CA SER A 19 -29.37 -4.24 -23.70
C SER A 19 -30.14 -5.00 -22.61
N ALA A 20 -29.50 -5.65 -21.65
CA ALA A 20 -28.77 -4.95 -20.59
C ALA A 20 -27.51 -5.73 -20.17
N CYS A 21 -26.39 -5.47 -20.85
CA CYS A 21 -25.11 -5.44 -20.17
C CYS A 21 -24.91 -4.00 -19.69
N ASN A 22 -25.44 -3.61 -18.52
CA ASN A 22 -24.76 -2.64 -17.65
C ASN A 22 -25.43 -2.52 -16.27
N ASP A 23 -25.55 -3.61 -15.51
CA ASP A 23 -25.65 -3.49 -14.05
C ASP A 23 -24.22 -3.28 -13.51
N GLN A 24 -23.63 -2.12 -13.82
CA GLN A 24 -22.50 -1.61 -13.04
C GLN A 24 -23.08 -1.12 -11.71
N ASN A 25 -23.32 -2.05 -10.78
CA ASN A 25 -23.72 -1.76 -9.40
C ASN A 25 -22.62 -1.06 -8.58
N CYS A 26 -21.50 -0.66 -9.20
CA CYS A 26 -20.48 0.16 -8.56
C CYS A 26 -20.05 1.35 -9.44
N PRO A 27 -20.87 2.41 -9.54
CA PRO A 27 -20.47 3.62 -10.26
C PRO A 27 -19.28 4.35 -9.60
N ASP A 28 -19.04 4.14 -8.29
CA ASP A 28 -18.11 4.95 -7.50
C ASP A 28 -17.12 4.11 -6.66
N CYS A 29 -16.44 3.12 -7.27
CA CYS A 29 -15.35 2.47 -6.54
C CYS A 29 -14.17 3.44 -6.33
N PRO A 30 -13.60 3.50 -5.11
CA PRO A 30 -12.35 4.22 -4.87
C PRO A 30 -11.23 3.75 -5.82
N THR A 31 -10.26 4.60 -6.11
CA THR A 31 -9.19 4.32 -7.10
C THR A 31 -8.31 3.11 -6.79
N HIS A 32 -8.28 2.65 -5.53
CA HIS A 32 -7.59 1.44 -5.08
C HIS A 32 -8.44 0.18 -5.14
N LYS A 33 -9.69 0.27 -5.61
CA LYS A 33 -10.64 -0.83 -5.73
C LYS A 33 -11.14 -1.00 -7.17
N VAL A 34 -11.63 -2.18 -7.50
CA VAL A 34 -12.27 -2.51 -8.78
C VAL A 34 -13.66 -3.08 -8.52
N CYS A 35 -14.64 -2.76 -9.37
CA CYS A 35 -15.97 -3.36 -9.28
C CYS A 35 -15.91 -4.80 -9.79
N ALA A 36 -16.16 -5.77 -8.91
CA ALA A 36 -16.29 -7.18 -9.23
C ALA A 36 -17.58 -7.69 -8.57
N ASP A 37 -18.44 -8.36 -9.33
CA ASP A 37 -19.70 -8.95 -8.85
C ASP A 37 -20.62 -7.99 -8.06
N GLY A 38 -20.58 -6.69 -8.38
CA GLY A 38 -21.41 -5.67 -7.71
C GLY A 38 -20.85 -5.16 -6.38
N SER A 39 -19.63 -5.55 -6.00
CA SER A 39 -18.87 -4.99 -4.87
C SER A 39 -17.57 -4.34 -5.33
N CYS A 40 -17.07 -3.37 -4.55
CA CYS A 40 -15.75 -2.78 -4.77
C CYS A 40 -14.69 -3.63 -4.05
N GLU A 41 -13.92 -4.39 -4.81
CA GLU A 41 -12.87 -5.27 -4.33
C GLU A 41 -11.49 -4.58 -4.36
N LEU A 42 -10.67 -4.80 -3.34
CA LEU A 42 -9.33 -4.19 -3.25
C LEU A 42 -8.38 -4.78 -4.30
N LEU A 43 -7.77 -3.92 -5.12
CA LEU A 43 -6.77 -4.33 -6.11
C LEU A 43 -5.59 -5.07 -5.45
N ASP A 44 -5.00 -6.03 -6.16
CA ASP A 44 -3.93 -6.90 -5.61
C ASP A 44 -2.62 -6.17 -5.31
N ARG A 45 -2.36 -5.08 -6.02
CA ARG A 45 -1.22 -4.19 -5.80
C ARG A 45 -1.45 -3.15 -4.70
N CYS A 46 -2.59 -3.21 -4.01
CA CYS A 46 -2.98 -2.19 -3.04
C CYS A 46 -3.17 -2.77 -1.65
N PHE A 47 -2.81 -1.98 -0.64
CA PHE A 47 -3.20 -2.17 0.74
C PHE A 47 -4.22 -1.10 1.14
N GLU A 48 -5.11 -1.43 2.06
CA GLU A 48 -6.06 -0.47 2.64
C GLU A 48 -5.92 -0.47 4.16
N LEU A 49 -5.72 0.71 4.74
CA LEU A 49 -5.74 0.91 6.19
C LEU A 49 -6.69 2.06 6.51
N ASN A 50 -7.68 1.82 7.38
CA ASN A 50 -8.68 2.81 7.79
C ASN A 50 -9.36 3.53 6.59
N ASN A 51 -9.77 2.76 5.56
CA ASN A 51 -10.36 3.26 4.30
C ASN A 51 -9.44 4.13 3.42
N VAL A 52 -8.15 4.21 3.73
CA VAL A 52 -7.15 4.85 2.88
C VAL A 52 -6.37 3.76 2.14
N GLY A 53 -6.51 3.75 0.80
CA GLY A 53 -5.80 2.83 -0.07
C GLY A 53 -4.46 3.37 -0.53
N VAL A 54 -3.45 2.50 -0.56
CA VAL A 54 -2.13 2.76 -1.13
C VAL A 54 -1.86 1.70 -2.18
N CYS A 55 -1.41 2.12 -3.37
CA CYS A 55 -1.15 1.23 -4.50
C CYS A 55 0.24 1.48 -5.07
N SER A 56 1.04 0.43 -5.23
CA SER A 56 2.33 0.45 -5.92
C SER A 56 2.72 -0.97 -6.31
N ASP A 57 3.64 -1.11 -7.26
CA ASP A 57 4.06 -2.42 -7.78
C ASP A 57 4.87 -3.23 -6.76
N ASN A 58 5.48 -2.57 -5.76
CA ASN A 58 6.31 -3.21 -4.74
C ASN A 58 5.91 -2.81 -3.32
N LEU A 59 4.63 -2.95 -2.96
CA LEU A 59 4.18 -2.75 -1.59
C LEU A 59 4.36 -4.01 -0.73
N TYR A 60 4.80 -3.78 0.50
CA TYR A 60 4.90 -4.78 1.56
C TYR A 60 4.23 -4.25 2.82
N MET A 61 3.46 -5.07 3.52
CA MET A 61 2.78 -4.67 4.76
C MET A 61 3.18 -5.58 5.92
N GLY A 62 3.26 -5.02 7.12
CA GLY A 62 3.44 -5.79 8.35
C GLY A 62 3.08 -4.99 9.60
N VAL A 63 2.82 -5.73 10.68
CA VAL A 63 2.43 -5.20 11.99
C VAL A 63 3.67 -5.06 12.88
N VAL A 64 3.77 -3.93 13.57
CA VAL A 64 4.87 -3.61 14.48
C VAL A 64 4.38 -3.85 15.90
N GLU A 65 4.56 -5.08 16.38
CA GLU A 65 4.13 -5.43 17.74
C GLU A 65 4.95 -4.68 18.80
N GLY A 66 4.27 -4.25 19.87
CA GLY A 66 4.89 -3.68 21.06
C GLY A 66 5.42 -2.25 20.92
N SER A 67 5.34 -1.62 19.75
CA SER A 67 5.81 -0.24 19.57
C SER A 67 4.78 0.76 20.11
N SER A 68 5.28 1.74 20.89
CA SER A 68 4.48 2.88 21.37
C SER A 68 4.15 3.90 20.27
N CYS A 69 4.77 3.76 19.09
CA CYS A 69 4.77 4.77 18.05
C CYS A 69 4.14 4.32 16.74
N LEU A 70 4.23 3.03 16.42
CA LEU A 70 3.80 2.49 15.14
C LEU A 70 3.01 1.21 15.38
N ASP A 71 1.86 1.09 14.71
CA ASP A 71 1.06 -0.14 14.74
C ASP A 71 1.29 -0.98 13.48
N THR A 72 1.22 -0.34 12.30
CA THR A 72 1.33 -1.01 11.01
C THR A 72 2.17 -0.18 10.06
N ILE A 73 2.93 -0.87 9.21
CA ILE A 73 3.79 -0.32 8.18
C ILE A 73 3.31 -0.81 6.82
N ILE A 74 3.28 0.09 5.84
CA ILE A 74 3.34 -0.26 4.42
C ILE A 74 4.62 0.35 3.85
N PHE A 75 5.50 -0.47 3.30
CA PHE A 75 6.76 -0.06 2.68
C PHE A 75 6.66 -0.23 1.17
N ASP A 76 7.05 0.79 0.41
CA ASP A 76 7.23 0.67 -1.03
C ASP A 76 8.72 0.42 -1.33
N GLY A 77 9.02 -0.78 -1.84
CA GLY A 77 10.36 -1.16 -2.26
C GLY A 77 10.82 -0.48 -3.55
N THR A 78 9.99 0.35 -4.17
CA THR A 78 10.36 1.16 -5.33
C THR A 78 11.11 2.40 -4.89
N ASN A 79 12.39 2.45 -5.22
CA ASN A 79 13.23 3.59 -4.91
C ASN A 79 12.80 4.83 -5.72
N SER A 80 12.46 5.91 -5.03
CA SER A 80 12.20 7.20 -5.65
C SER A 80 13.52 7.97 -5.79
N ALA A 81 14.05 8.04 -7.01
CA ALA A 81 15.35 8.64 -7.32
C ALA A 81 15.39 10.19 -7.22
N HIS A 82 14.29 10.84 -6.83
CA HIS A 82 14.22 12.30 -6.75
C HIS A 82 14.96 12.79 -5.50
N SER A 83 16.27 13.06 -5.64
CA SER A 83 17.19 13.74 -4.69
C SER A 83 17.87 12.91 -3.58
N GLY A 84 18.24 11.66 -3.90
CA GLY A 84 18.88 10.74 -2.97
C GLY A 84 17.99 9.51 -2.81
N LYS A 85 18.58 8.31 -2.81
CA LYS A 85 17.80 7.07 -2.77
C LYS A 85 16.85 7.13 -1.57
N SER A 86 15.56 7.02 -1.83
CA SER A 86 14.56 7.12 -0.78
C SER A 86 13.37 6.23 -1.06
N PHE A 87 12.82 5.65 0.00
CA PHE A 87 11.73 4.71 -0.09
C PHE A 87 10.46 5.31 0.55
N PRO A 88 9.33 5.28 -0.16
CA PRO A 88 8.04 5.59 0.43
C PRO A 88 7.70 4.63 1.57
N TYR A 89 7.15 5.18 2.64
CA TYR A 89 6.84 4.48 3.87
C TYR A 89 5.55 5.04 4.44
N TYR A 90 4.58 4.18 4.75
CA TYR A 90 3.31 4.59 5.33
C TYR A 90 3.17 3.96 6.69
N VAL A 91 2.71 4.76 7.63
CA VAL A 91 2.65 4.40 9.05
C VAL A 91 1.29 4.72 9.61
N LYS A 92 0.73 3.75 10.31
CA LYS A 92 -0.52 3.91 11.05
C LYS A 92 -0.21 4.22 12.51
N TYR A 93 -0.73 5.35 12.98
CA TYR A 93 -0.65 5.78 14.38
C TYR A 93 -1.99 5.52 15.08
N GLY A 94 -2.27 4.29 15.48
CA GLY A 94 -3.53 3.96 16.18
C GLY A 94 -4.77 4.57 15.50
N SER A 95 -5.45 5.51 16.18
CA SER A 95 -6.66 6.21 15.71
C SER A 95 -6.42 7.41 14.79
N LEU A 96 -5.18 7.87 14.62
CA LEU A 96 -4.85 9.09 13.84
C LEU A 96 -4.76 8.83 12.32
N GLY A 97 -4.93 7.58 11.90
CA GLY A 97 -4.95 7.20 10.48
C GLY A 97 -3.57 6.91 9.89
N LEU A 98 -3.53 6.86 8.57
CA LEU A 98 -2.35 6.54 7.77
C LEU A 98 -1.59 7.83 7.42
N SER A 99 -0.27 7.83 7.62
CA SER A 99 0.59 8.96 7.28
C SER A 99 1.68 8.54 6.30
N TYR A 100 1.88 9.33 5.25
CA TYR A 100 2.96 9.16 4.29
C TYR A 100 4.29 9.71 4.85
N ARG A 101 5.37 8.97 4.62
CA ARG A 101 6.75 9.28 5.00
C ARG A 101 7.71 8.92 3.88
N THR A 102 8.90 9.47 3.97
CA THR A 102 10.03 9.15 3.10
C THR A 102 11.21 8.73 3.96
N LEU A 103 11.75 7.54 3.69
CA LEU A 103 12.95 7.02 4.33
C LEU A 103 14.16 7.32 3.44
N GLY A 104 15.06 8.17 3.91
CA GLY A 104 16.30 8.46 3.21
C GLY A 104 17.31 7.34 3.42
N VAL A 105 17.94 6.84 2.36
CA VAL A 105 19.04 5.87 2.48
C VAL A 105 20.28 6.60 3.00
N THR A 106 20.72 6.18 4.18
CA THR A 106 21.95 6.69 4.81
C THR A 106 23.16 5.84 4.46
N LYS A 107 22.97 4.54 4.22
CA LYS A 107 24.04 3.62 3.83
C LYS A 107 23.47 2.43 3.04
N GLU A 108 24.19 2.03 2.00
CA GLU A 108 23.97 0.78 1.27
C GLU A 108 24.95 -0.28 1.78
N LEU A 109 24.46 -1.45 2.15
CA LEU A 109 25.26 -2.56 2.67
C LEU A 109 25.40 -3.70 1.66
N GLY A 110 24.54 -3.73 0.64
CA GLY A 110 24.54 -4.71 -0.45
C GLY A 110 23.46 -4.37 -1.48
N GLU A 111 23.22 -5.26 -2.44
CA GLU A 111 22.28 -5.04 -3.55
C GLU A 111 20.85 -4.73 -3.08
N ASN A 112 20.42 -5.36 -1.98
CA ASN A 112 19.07 -5.21 -1.43
C ASN A 112 19.08 -4.93 0.07
N GLU A 113 20.15 -4.35 0.60
CA GLU A 113 20.31 -4.12 2.05
C GLU A 113 20.70 -2.68 2.35
N TYR A 114 19.93 -2.03 3.22
CA TYR A 114 19.97 -0.58 3.42
C TYR A 114 19.88 -0.22 4.90
N VAL A 115 20.61 0.82 5.28
CA VAL A 115 20.35 1.59 6.50
C VAL A 115 19.67 2.89 6.09
N MET A 116 18.47 3.11 6.61
CA MET A 116 17.62 4.23 6.27
C MET A 116 17.25 5.01 7.53
N GLY A 117 16.93 6.29 7.37
CA GLY A 117 16.43 7.13 8.44
C GLY A 117 15.24 7.93 8.00
N ASP A 118 14.30 8.15 8.92
CA ASP A 118 13.22 9.09 8.69
C ASP A 118 13.76 10.51 8.49
N VAL A 119 13.19 11.21 7.51
CA VAL A 119 13.42 12.65 7.32
C VAL A 119 12.60 13.51 8.29
N SER A 120 11.67 12.92 9.05
CA SER A 120 10.78 13.62 9.99
C SER A 120 10.41 12.73 11.18
N PRO A 121 10.13 13.30 12.37
CA PRO A 121 9.79 12.49 13.55
C PRO A 121 8.59 11.58 13.29
N VAL A 122 8.70 10.32 13.68
CA VAL A 122 7.65 9.31 13.67
C VAL A 122 6.56 9.67 14.69
N CYS A 123 6.96 10.01 15.91
CA CYS A 123 6.06 10.26 17.04
C CYS A 123 6.75 11.23 18.01
N GLY A 124 6.01 11.80 18.96
CA GLY A 124 6.57 12.73 19.93
C GLY A 124 5.53 13.23 20.93
N SER A 125 5.96 13.98 21.94
CA SER A 125 5.04 14.62 22.88
C SER A 125 4.36 15.83 22.26
N PHE A 126 3.07 16.04 22.59
CA PHE A 126 2.44 17.36 22.45
C PHE A 126 3.27 18.41 23.20
N GLY A 127 3.79 19.41 22.48
CA GLY A 127 4.71 20.43 23.02
C GLY A 127 6.18 20.27 22.60
N GLY A 128 6.53 19.21 21.86
CA GLY A 128 7.86 19.07 21.25
C GLY A 128 9.02 18.78 22.20
N VAL A 129 8.71 18.28 23.41
CA VAL A 129 9.70 17.92 24.44
C VAL A 129 10.58 16.74 24.00
N TYR A 130 10.01 15.81 23.24
CA TYR A 130 10.77 14.74 22.57
C TYR A 130 10.16 14.41 21.20
N TRP A 131 11.05 14.09 20.25
CA TRP A 131 10.70 13.70 18.87
C TRP A 131 11.42 12.41 18.54
N TYR A 132 10.68 11.36 18.26
CA TYR A 132 11.24 10.06 17.97
C TYR A 132 11.42 9.88 16.47
N PHE A 133 12.63 9.53 16.03
CA PHE A 133 12.96 9.22 14.65
C PHE A 133 13.23 7.73 14.54
N SER A 134 12.82 7.10 13.42
CA SER A 134 13.25 5.72 13.16
C SER A 134 14.55 5.69 12.35
N ARG A 135 15.46 4.81 12.77
CA ARG A 135 16.52 4.28 11.93
C ARG A 135 16.18 2.84 11.62
N ILE A 136 16.21 2.49 10.34
CA ILE A 136 15.78 1.19 9.86
C ILE A 136 16.95 0.53 9.17
N HIS A 137 17.33 -0.65 9.64
CA HIS A 137 18.13 -1.57 8.84
C HIS A 137 17.18 -2.55 8.16
N CYS A 138 17.11 -2.51 6.83
CA CYS A 138 16.25 -3.40 6.07
C CYS A 138 17.02 -4.26 5.06
N ARG A 139 16.42 -5.41 4.74
CA ARG A 139 16.79 -6.23 3.60
C ARG A 139 15.54 -6.59 2.81
N ILE A 140 15.56 -6.27 1.51
CA ILE A 140 14.44 -6.43 0.59
C ILE A 140 14.59 -7.75 -0.16
N TYR A 141 13.54 -8.57 -0.14
CA TYR A 141 13.41 -9.81 -0.89
C TYR A 141 12.23 -9.70 -1.87
N PRO A 142 12.10 -10.61 -2.84
CA PRO A 142 11.03 -10.54 -3.84
C PRO A 142 9.61 -10.53 -3.26
N ASP A 143 9.40 -11.21 -2.12
CA ASP A 143 8.10 -11.44 -1.48
C ASP A 143 7.99 -10.83 -0.07
N SER A 144 9.12 -10.42 0.51
CA SER A 144 9.20 -9.99 1.89
C SER A 144 10.25 -8.90 2.12
N VAL A 145 10.12 -8.16 3.22
CA VAL A 145 11.15 -7.22 3.68
C VAL A 145 11.38 -7.46 5.16
N GLN A 146 12.62 -7.75 5.53
CA GLN A 146 13.02 -7.82 6.93
C GLN A 146 13.47 -6.43 7.39
N MET A 147 12.94 -5.94 8.50
CA MET A 147 13.30 -4.64 9.07
C MET A 147 13.61 -4.76 10.55
N ASN A 148 14.74 -4.17 10.94
CA ASN A 148 15.05 -3.82 12.32
C ASN A 148 14.87 -2.31 12.47
N ILE A 149 13.88 -1.89 13.24
CA ILE A 149 13.50 -0.49 13.46
C ILE A 149 14.02 -0.08 14.82
N TYR A 150 14.80 1.01 14.88
CA TYR A 150 15.34 1.59 16.10
C TYR A 150 14.76 2.99 16.28
N PHE A 151 14.18 3.27 17.44
CA PHE A 151 13.62 4.59 17.77
C PHE A 151 14.59 5.40 18.62
N GLN A 152 14.87 6.64 18.19
CA GLN A 152 15.83 7.55 18.83
C GLN A 152 15.20 8.92 19.08
N ALA A 153 15.51 9.56 20.22
CA ALA A 153 14.89 10.81 20.67
C ALA A 153 15.32 12.08 19.92
N THR A 154 16.37 11.99 19.12
CA THR A 154 16.85 13.07 18.25
C THR A 154 17.47 12.48 16.97
N ASN A 155 17.59 13.29 15.93
CA ASN A 155 18.19 12.91 14.64
C ASN A 155 19.68 13.31 14.52
N ARG A 156 20.39 13.47 15.66
CA ARG A 156 21.64 14.22 15.65
C ARG A 156 22.88 13.33 15.71
N THR A 157 22.90 12.26 16.48
CA THR A 157 24.11 11.42 16.62
C THR A 157 23.83 9.94 16.96
N ALA A 158 24.88 9.11 17.00
CA ALA A 158 24.83 7.72 17.50
C ALA A 158 24.78 7.64 19.04
N ASP A 159 25.02 8.78 19.72
CA ASP A 159 24.96 8.93 21.18
C ASP A 159 23.57 9.35 21.67
N ASP A 160 22.61 9.50 20.75
CA ASP A 160 21.24 9.86 21.07
C ASP A 160 20.55 8.72 21.83
N PRO A 161 19.73 9.01 22.85
CA PRO A 161 19.19 7.97 23.72
C PRO A 161 18.30 7.02 22.92
N PHE A 162 18.69 5.75 22.94
CA PHE A 162 17.89 4.64 22.48
C PHE A 162 16.63 4.53 23.35
N ILE A 163 15.48 4.38 22.70
CA ILE A 163 14.20 4.26 23.39
C ILE A 163 13.70 2.82 23.30
N ASP A 164 13.59 2.32 22.08
CA ASP A 164 12.99 1.03 21.79
C ASP A 164 13.43 0.55 20.40
N SER A 165 13.22 -0.74 20.14
CA SER A 165 13.41 -1.35 18.83
C SER A 165 12.39 -2.44 18.57
N SER A 166 12.00 -2.57 17.31
CA SER A 166 11.13 -3.66 16.87
C SER A 166 11.72 -4.35 15.65
N LYS A 167 11.51 -5.67 15.56
CA LYS A 167 11.82 -6.46 14.38
C LYS A 167 10.51 -6.80 13.71
N VAL A 168 10.40 -6.46 12.43
CA VAL A 168 9.20 -6.72 11.65
C VAL A 168 9.58 -7.37 10.33
N THR A 169 8.76 -8.33 9.90
CA THR A 169 8.80 -8.85 8.54
C THR A 169 7.55 -8.36 7.83
N LEU A 170 7.75 -7.66 6.71
CA LEU A 170 6.68 -7.20 5.84
C LEU A 170 6.52 -8.21 4.70
N TYR A 171 5.30 -8.39 4.22
CA TYR A 171 4.99 -9.32 3.13
C TYR A 171 4.25 -8.61 2.00
N LYS A 172 4.50 -9.02 0.76
CA LYS A 172 3.63 -8.66 -0.36
C LYS A 172 2.25 -9.27 -0.16
N LYS A 173 1.20 -8.61 -0.68
CA LYS A 173 -0.19 -9.09 -0.55
C LYS A 173 -0.35 -10.52 -1.08
N ALA A 174 0.26 -10.83 -2.23
CA ALA A 174 0.25 -12.16 -2.84
C ALA A 174 0.96 -13.26 -2.01
N SER A 175 1.63 -12.89 -0.91
CA SER A 175 2.40 -13.78 -0.05
C SER A 175 1.89 -13.80 1.39
N LEU A 176 0.77 -13.14 1.67
CA LEU A 176 0.14 -13.20 2.99
C LEU A 176 -0.52 -14.58 3.19
N PRO A 177 -0.39 -15.18 4.38
CA PRO A 177 -1.12 -16.40 4.71
C PRO A 177 -2.63 -16.12 4.73
N GLU A 178 -3.41 -17.06 4.20
CA GLU A 178 -4.89 -17.05 4.24
C GLU A 178 -5.44 -17.19 5.68
#